data_AF-A0A254SS67-F1
#
_entry.id   AF-A0A254SS67-F1
#
_cell.length_a   1.000
_cell.length_b   1.000
_cell.length_c   1.000
_cell.angle_alpha   90.00
_cell.angle_beta   90.00
_cell.angle_gamma   90.00
#
_symmetry.space_group_name_H-M   'P 1'
#
loop_
_entity.id
_entity.type
_entity.pdbx_description
1 polymer ?
#
loop_
_entity_poly.entity_id
_entity_poly.type
_entity_poly.pdbx_seq_one_letter_code
_entity_poly.pdbx_strand_id
1 'polypeptide(L)'
;MTPLANSLSCLIALGCASFLWRKGSSPYRNGGLLAGFLVLFGVFCYFAGDINDPTLEHYPFRMLALCLCLSTTSLPLYRRRYLVLAQSLWCWIELFGGIALYYRGIDIAWTRIAALLCMTLCSTFLSKISKEMEFCLMVFWLAVWVFF
;
A
#
# COMPACT_ATOMS: atom_id res chain seq x y z
N MET A 1 14.22 2.18 -8.90
CA MET A 1 13.78 0.89 -9.50
C MET A 1 13.38 1.09 -10.96
N THR A 2 13.52 0.07 -11.81
CA THR A 2 13.04 0.13 -13.20
C THR A 2 11.50 0.18 -13.25
N PRO A 3 10.88 0.78 -14.29
CA PRO A 3 9.42 0.84 -14.41
C PRO A 3 8.77 -0.57 -14.46
N LEU A 4 9.49 -1.53 -15.02
CA LEU A 4 9.07 -2.94 -15.05
C LEU A 4 9.06 -3.54 -13.64
N ALA A 5 10.10 -3.32 -12.83
CA ALA A 5 10.14 -3.76 -11.44
C ALA A 5 9.05 -3.08 -10.58
N ASN A 6 8.78 -1.78 -10.81
CA ASN A 6 7.70 -1.08 -10.14
C ASN A 6 6.33 -1.72 -10.48
N SER A 7 6.08 -2.01 -11.75
CA SER A 7 4.84 -2.67 -12.19
C SER A 7 4.69 -4.08 -11.61
N LEU A 8 5.78 -4.86 -11.56
CA LEU A 8 5.80 -6.18 -10.92
C LEU A 8 5.51 -6.09 -9.42
N SER A 9 6.08 -5.11 -8.72
CA SER A 9 5.81 -4.92 -7.29
C SER A 9 4.32 -4.68 -7.02
N CYS A 10 3.67 -3.91 -7.89
CA CYS A 10 2.23 -3.68 -7.84
C CYS A 10 1.43 -4.99 -8.05
N LEU A 11 1.81 -5.80 -9.05
CA LEU A 11 1.16 -7.07 -9.35
C LEU A 11 1.29 -8.07 -8.21
N ILE A 12 2.47 -8.15 -7.57
CA ILE A 12 2.70 -9.03 -6.43
C ILE A 12 1.82 -8.57 -5.25
N ALA A 13 1.75 -7.28 -4.96
CA ALA A 13 0.88 -6.74 -3.91
C ALA A 13 -0.61 -7.04 -4.17
N LEU A 14 -1.08 -6.89 -5.42
CA LEU A 14 -2.43 -7.29 -5.86
C LEU A 14 -2.69 -8.79 -5.65
N GLY A 15 -1.74 -9.64 -6.05
CA GLY A 15 -1.83 -11.09 -5.88
C GLY A 15 -1.96 -11.48 -4.41
N CYS A 16 -1.09 -10.92 -3.55
CA CYS A 16 -1.11 -11.13 -2.10
C CYS A 16 -2.42 -10.67 -1.45
N ALA A 17 -2.96 -9.54 -1.88
CA ALA A 17 -4.21 -8.99 -1.35
C ALA A 17 -5.39 -9.97 -1.44
N SER A 18 -5.42 -10.82 -2.48
CA SER A 18 -6.48 -11.81 -2.73
C SER A 18 -6.51 -12.97 -1.72
N PHE A 19 -5.42 -13.18 -0.98
CA PHE A 19 -5.32 -14.24 0.02
C PHE A 19 -5.67 -13.76 1.44
N LEU A 20 -5.72 -12.44 1.66
CA LEU A 20 -6.09 -11.86 2.94
C LEU A 20 -7.60 -11.93 3.18
N TRP A 21 -7.98 -11.98 4.46
CA TRP A 21 -9.37 -11.86 4.92
C TRP A 21 -10.35 -12.93 4.40
N ARG A 22 -9.84 -14.11 4.01
CA ARG A 22 -10.70 -15.24 3.63
C ARG A 22 -11.69 -15.57 4.75
N LYS A 23 -12.94 -15.86 4.39
CA LYS A 23 -14.00 -16.22 5.34
C LYS A 23 -13.56 -17.41 6.20
N GLY A 24 -13.64 -17.27 7.53
CA GLY A 24 -13.19 -18.30 8.48
C GLY A 24 -11.68 -18.30 8.77
N SER A 25 -10.92 -17.31 8.30
CA SER A 25 -9.52 -17.14 8.68
C SER A 25 -9.39 -16.64 10.13
N SER A 26 -8.50 -17.28 10.90
CA SER A 26 -8.14 -16.79 12.23
C SER A 26 -7.26 -15.53 12.13
N PRO A 27 -7.29 -14.64 13.14
CA PRO A 27 -6.42 -13.46 13.16
C PRO A 27 -4.94 -13.84 13.11
N TYR A 28 -4.54 -14.94 13.76
CA TYR A 28 -3.16 -15.45 13.72
C TYR A 28 -2.73 -15.88 12.32
N ARG A 29 -3.62 -16.52 11.55
CA ARG A 29 -3.32 -16.92 10.17
C ARG A 29 -3.12 -15.69 9.28
N ASN A 30 -3.97 -14.68 9.41
CA ASN A 30 -3.83 -13.44 8.64
C ASN A 30 -2.57 -12.67 9.05
N GLY A 31 -2.23 -12.65 10.35
CA GLY A 31 -0.97 -12.09 10.83
C GLY A 31 0.25 -12.81 10.25
N GLY A 32 0.24 -14.15 10.23
CA GLY A 32 1.29 -14.95 9.61
C GLY A 32 1.42 -14.69 8.11
N LEU A 33 0.30 -14.55 7.39
CA LEU A 33 0.30 -14.18 5.97
C LEU A 33 0.89 -12.79 5.74
N LEU A 34 0.52 -11.80 6.56
CA LEU A 34 1.07 -10.44 6.47
C LEU A 34 2.59 -10.43 6.72
N ALA A 35 3.06 -11.16 7.72
CA ALA A 35 4.50 -11.31 7.97
C ALA A 35 5.20 -12.00 6.79
N GLY A 36 4.62 -13.07 6.25
CA GLY A 36 5.14 -13.77 5.07
C GLY A 36 5.18 -12.87 3.83
N PHE A 37 4.16 -12.05 3.60
CA PHE A 37 4.13 -11.08 2.50
C PHE A 37 5.17 -9.98 2.68
N LEU A 38 5.38 -9.49 3.90
CA LEU A 38 6.43 -8.50 4.15
C LEU A 38 7.82 -9.07 3.83
N VAL A 39 8.09 -10.32 4.21
CA VAL A 39 9.34 -11.01 3.85
C VAL A 39 9.44 -11.17 2.33
N LEU A 40 8.37 -11.61 1.67
CA LEU A 40 8.33 -11.74 0.21
C LEU A 40 8.61 -10.40 -0.50
N PHE A 41 8.02 -9.31 -0.03
CA PHE A 41 8.25 -7.97 -0.57
C PHE A 41 9.69 -7.52 -0.34
N GLY A 42 10.25 -7.79 0.84
CA GLY A 42 11.66 -7.51 1.13
C GLY A 42 12.61 -8.27 0.21
N VAL A 43 12.38 -9.57 0.00
CA VAL A 43 13.16 -10.40 -0.92
C VAL A 43 13.03 -9.89 -2.36
N PHE A 44 11.83 -9.53 -2.79
CA PHE A 44 11.62 -8.93 -4.12
C PHE A 44 12.40 -7.62 -4.27
N CYS A 45 12.33 -6.72 -3.28
CA CYS A 45 13.06 -5.44 -3.31
C CYS A 45 14.58 -5.65 -3.35
N TYR A 46 15.09 -6.66 -2.64
CA TYR A 46 16.51 -7.02 -2.65
C TYR A 46 16.99 -7.44 -4.05
N PHE A 47 16.20 -8.22 -4.79
CA PHE A 47 16.58 -8.66 -6.14
C PHE A 47 16.30 -7.63 -7.23
N ALA A 48 15.27 -6.80 -7.06
CA ALA A 48 14.79 -5.88 -8.10
C ALA A 48 15.30 -4.44 -7.94
N GLY A 49 15.89 -4.10 -6.79
CA GLY A 49 16.43 -2.78 -6.46
C GLY A 49 17.96 -2.75 -6.42
N ASP A 50 18.51 -1.54 -6.43
CA ASP A 50 19.93 -1.30 -6.17
C ASP A 50 20.14 -1.15 -4.65
N ILE A 51 20.87 -2.07 -4.02
CA ILE A 51 21.09 -2.12 -2.56
C ILE A 51 21.66 -0.80 -2.01
N ASN A 52 22.33 0.00 -2.85
CA ASN A 52 22.90 1.29 -2.46
C ASN A 52 21.87 2.43 -2.37
N ASP A 53 20.65 2.22 -2.88
CA ASP A 53 19.59 3.21 -2.86
C ASP A 53 18.80 3.13 -1.54
N PRO A 54 18.92 4.13 -0.65
CA PRO A 54 18.24 4.15 0.65
C PRO A 54 16.71 4.22 0.51
N THR A 55 16.17 4.54 -0.67
CA THR A 55 14.73 4.51 -0.92
C THR A 55 14.14 3.10 -0.94
N LEU A 56 14.97 2.05 -1.03
CA LEU A 56 14.46 0.68 -1.01
C LEU A 56 14.11 0.18 0.39
N GLU A 57 14.64 0.80 1.45
CA GLU A 57 14.38 0.39 2.84
C GLU A 57 12.89 0.50 3.20
N HIS A 58 12.21 1.55 2.69
CA HIS A 58 10.79 1.79 2.97
C HIS A 58 9.85 1.18 1.91
N TYR A 59 10.38 0.71 0.78
CA TYR A 59 9.63 0.15 -0.33
C TYR A 59 8.76 -1.08 0.00
N PRO A 60 9.24 -2.11 0.74
CA PRO A 60 8.40 -3.26 1.08
C PRO A 60 7.22 -2.88 1.98
N PHE A 61 7.35 -1.84 2.81
CA PHE A 61 6.26 -1.31 3.60
C PHE A 61 5.23 -0.58 2.74
N ARG A 62 5.67 0.15 1.70
CA ARG A 62 4.76 0.72 0.70
C ARG A 62 3.96 -0.38 -0.01
N MET A 63 4.61 -1.47 -0.41
CA MET A 63 3.95 -2.63 -1.04
C MET A 63 2.91 -3.25 -0.10
N LEU A 64 3.23 -3.37 1.20
CA LEU A 64 2.30 -3.85 2.21
C LEU A 64 1.10 -2.92 2.37
N ALA A 65 1.30 -1.61 2.36
CA ALA A 65 0.23 -0.63 2.46
C ALA A 65 -0.73 -0.70 1.27
N LEU A 66 -0.19 -0.82 0.04
CA LEU A 66 -0.97 -1.05 -1.18
C LEU A 66 -1.76 -2.37 -1.09
N CYS A 67 -1.10 -3.45 -0.68
CA CYS A 67 -1.71 -4.77 -0.48
C CYS A 67 -2.89 -4.70 0.53
N LEU A 68 -2.70 -3.97 1.64
CA LEU A 68 -3.76 -3.76 2.63
C LEU A 68 -4.92 -2.95 2.03
N CYS A 69 -4.65 -1.82 1.35
CA CYS A 69 -5.69 -1.02 0.70
C CYS A 69 -6.53 -1.86 -0.26
N LEU A 70 -5.88 -2.63 -1.14
CA LEU A 70 -6.54 -3.52 -2.08
C LEU A 70 -7.34 -4.62 -1.35
N SER A 71 -6.75 -5.25 -0.33
CA SER A 71 -7.43 -6.31 0.42
C SER A 71 -8.68 -5.81 1.14
N THR A 72 -8.69 -4.56 1.60
CA THR A 72 -9.84 -4.00 2.34
C THR A 72 -11.08 -3.79 1.48
N THR A 73 -10.93 -3.66 0.17
CA THR A 73 -12.08 -3.58 -0.76
C THR A 73 -12.89 -4.88 -0.80
N SER A 74 -12.26 -6.02 -0.52
CA SER A 74 -12.92 -7.33 -0.51
C SER A 74 -13.68 -7.62 0.80
N LEU A 75 -13.52 -6.81 1.85
CA LEU A 75 -14.13 -7.05 3.16
C LEU A 75 -15.66 -6.84 3.12
N PRO A 76 -16.49 -7.76 3.63
CA PRO A 76 -17.95 -7.63 3.60
C PRO A 76 -18.50 -6.70 4.69
N LEU A 77 -17.79 -6.53 5.81
CA LEU A 77 -18.23 -5.77 6.98
C LEU A 77 -17.22 -4.68 7.33
N TYR A 78 -17.71 -3.55 7.84
CA TYR A 78 -16.92 -2.39 8.29
C TYR A 78 -15.88 -1.88 7.27
N ARG A 79 -16.11 -2.12 5.97
CA ARG A 79 -15.22 -1.81 4.85
C ARG A 79 -14.63 -0.40 4.92
N ARG A 80 -15.47 0.62 5.16
CA ARG A 80 -15.05 2.02 5.25
C ARG A 80 -14.01 2.28 6.34
N ARG A 81 -14.21 1.71 7.54
CA ARG A 81 -13.29 1.93 8.67
C ARG A 81 -11.92 1.34 8.36
N TYR A 82 -11.89 0.11 7.86
CA TYR A 82 -10.64 -0.55 7.50
C TYR A 82 -9.95 0.07 6.29
N LEU A 83 -10.71 0.58 5.33
CA LEU A 83 -10.17 1.29 4.17
C LEU A 83 -9.49 2.60 4.59
N VAL A 84 -10.13 3.41 5.43
CA VAL A 84 -9.51 4.65 5.97
C VAL A 84 -8.28 4.31 6.82
N LEU A 85 -8.31 3.23 7.61
CA LEU A 85 -7.15 2.77 8.37
C LEU A 85 -6.00 2.30 7.46
N ALA A 86 -6.28 1.58 6.38
CA ALA A 86 -5.25 1.14 5.44
C ALA A 86 -4.63 2.32 4.69
N GLN A 87 -5.44 3.27 4.24
CA GLN A 87 -4.95 4.48 3.55
C GLN A 87 -4.17 5.41 4.50
N SER A 88 -4.62 5.55 5.76
CA SER A 88 -3.89 6.34 6.77
C SER A 88 -2.57 5.66 7.15
N LEU A 89 -2.53 4.32 7.22
CA LEU A 89 -1.28 3.57 7.37
C LEU A 89 -0.32 3.81 6.19
N TRP A 90 -0.83 3.84 4.96
CA TRP A 90 -0.01 4.18 3.79
C TRP A 90 0.53 5.62 3.92
N CYS A 91 -0.33 6.59 4.21
CA CYS A 91 0.09 7.97 4.42
C CYS A 91 1.14 8.09 5.54
N TRP A 92 0.99 7.31 6.61
CA TRP A 92 1.96 7.25 7.71
C TRP A 92 3.32 6.72 7.24
N ILE A 93 3.35 5.62 6.49
CA ILE A 93 4.58 5.04 5.95
C ILE A 93 5.29 6.05 5.03
N GLU A 94 4.55 6.77 4.20
CA GLU A 94 5.11 7.79 3.31
C GLU A 94 5.66 9.00 4.05
N LEU A 95 4.96 9.45 5.10
CA LEU A 95 5.37 10.60 5.90
C LEU A 95 6.63 10.27 6.71
N PHE A 96 6.66 9.15 7.44
CA PHE A 96 7.83 8.74 8.23
C PHE A 96 8.98 8.27 7.35
N GLY A 97 8.70 7.57 6.25
CA GLY A 97 9.70 7.20 5.25
C GLY A 97 10.33 8.43 4.61
N GLY A 98 9.52 9.42 4.23
CA GLY A 98 9.99 10.70 3.70
C GLY A 98 10.85 11.47 4.69
N ILE A 99 10.43 11.56 5.96
CA ILE A 99 11.23 12.20 7.02
C ILE A 99 12.59 11.49 7.18
N ALA A 100 12.61 10.15 7.20
CA ALA A 100 13.85 9.39 7.32
C ALA A 100 14.81 9.62 6.14
N LEU A 101 14.27 9.74 4.92
CA LEU A 101 15.05 10.06 3.72
C LEU A 101 15.54 11.51 3.70
N TYR A 102 14.76 12.44 4.22
CA TYR A 102 15.14 13.84 4.34
C TYR A 102 16.38 14.03 5.22
N TYR A 103 16.47 13.29 6.33
CA TYR A 103 17.69 13.27 7.15
C TYR A 103 18.93 12.70 6.42
N ARG A 104 18.73 11.91 5.35
CA ARG A 104 19.80 11.40 4.48
C ARG A 104 20.05 12.28 3.25
N GLY A 105 19.43 13.47 3.17
CA GLY A 105 19.62 14.44 2.10
C GLY A 105 18.81 14.19 0.83
N ILE A 106 17.75 13.36 0.90
CA ILE A 106 16.87 13.05 -0.23
C ILE A 106 15.56 13.81 -0.09
N ASP A 107 15.09 14.41 -1.19
CA ASP A 107 13.86 15.18 -1.22
C ASP A 107 12.61 14.33 -0.95
N ILE A 108 11.64 14.94 -0.26
CA ILE A 108 10.36 14.31 0.07
C ILE A 108 9.41 14.46 -1.12
N ALA A 109 8.80 13.34 -1.54
CA ALA A 109 7.76 13.32 -2.58
C ALA A 109 6.42 13.86 -2.04
N TRP A 110 6.34 15.18 -1.81
CA TRP A 110 5.18 15.87 -1.24
C TRP A 110 3.88 15.66 -2.03
N THR A 111 3.99 15.51 -3.36
CA THR A 111 2.84 15.26 -4.25
C THR A 111 2.15 13.94 -3.95
N ARG A 112 2.93 12.88 -3.64
CA ARG A 112 2.41 11.56 -3.25
C ARG A 112 1.70 11.63 -1.90
N ILE A 113 2.29 12.31 -0.93
CA ILE A 113 1.70 12.51 0.40
C ILE A 113 0.39 13.29 0.29
N ALA A 114 0.38 14.38 -0.49
CA ALA A 114 -0.83 15.18 -0.71
C ALA A 114 -1.95 14.37 -1.41
N ALA A 115 -1.62 13.54 -2.39
CA ALA A 115 -2.58 12.66 -3.06
C ALA A 115 -3.21 11.66 -2.09
N LEU A 116 -2.42 11.04 -1.20
CA LEU A 116 -2.90 10.12 -0.18
C LEU A 116 -3.75 10.82 0.90
N LEU A 117 -3.36 12.04 1.32
CA LEU A 117 -4.15 12.86 2.25
C LEU A 117 -5.51 13.27 1.66
N CYS A 118 -5.53 13.72 0.40
CA CYS A 118 -6.77 14.04 -0.28
C CYS A 118 -7.70 12.81 -0.34
N MET A 119 -7.14 11.65 -0.68
CA MET A 119 -7.91 10.41 -0.78
C MET A 119 -8.43 9.89 0.56
N THR A 120 -7.63 9.95 1.62
CA THR A 120 -8.08 9.58 2.97
C THR A 120 -9.23 10.46 3.44
N LEU A 121 -9.13 11.79 3.25
CA LEU A 121 -10.20 12.72 3.58
C LEU A 121 -11.47 12.45 2.77
N CYS A 122 -11.37 12.32 1.44
CA CYS A 122 -12.52 11.97 0.60
C CYS A 122 -13.17 10.65 1.04
N SER A 123 -12.37 9.62 1.37
CA SER A 123 -12.84 8.31 1.89
C SER A 123 -13.59 8.42 3.22
N THR A 124 -13.29 9.43 4.03
CA THR A 124 -14.06 9.70 5.26
C THR A 124 -15.42 10.33 5.01
N PHE A 125 -15.66 11.04 3.89
CA PHE A 125 -16.96 11.66 3.59
C PHE A 125 -17.89 10.76 2.77
N LEU A 126 -17.40 9.62 2.29
CA LEU A 126 -18.16 8.67 1.49
C LEU A 126 -19.19 7.91 2.36
N SER A 127 -20.47 8.22 2.16
CA SER A 127 -21.58 7.68 2.97
C SER A 127 -21.92 6.23 2.63
N LYS A 128 -21.79 5.83 1.36
CA LYS A 128 -21.93 4.45 0.87
C LYS A 128 -20.87 4.18 -0.19
N ILE A 129 -20.16 3.06 -0.04
CA ILE A 129 -19.21 2.59 -1.05
C ILE A 129 -20.00 1.75 -2.06
N SER A 130 -20.18 2.27 -3.28
CA SER A 130 -20.72 1.52 -4.41
C SER A 130 -19.60 0.71 -5.08
N LYS A 131 -19.96 -0.33 -5.84
CA LYS A 131 -18.99 -1.13 -6.61
C LYS A 131 -18.19 -0.28 -7.60
N GLU A 132 -18.81 0.74 -8.19
CA GLU A 132 -18.14 1.67 -9.11
C GLU A 132 -17.06 2.48 -8.40
N MET A 133 -17.31 2.89 -7.15
CA MET A 133 -16.30 3.60 -6.37
C MET A 133 -15.18 2.70 -5.88
N GLU A 134 -15.43 1.41 -5.62
CA GLU A 134 -14.34 0.45 -5.34
C GLU A 134 -13.37 0.35 -6.50
N PHE A 135 -13.91 0.25 -7.72
CA PHE A 135 -13.08 0.25 -8.91
C PHE A 135 -12.31 1.57 -9.06
N CYS A 136 -12.97 2.71 -8.86
CA CYS A 136 -12.31 4.02 -8.92
C CYS A 136 -11.18 4.16 -7.88
N LEU A 137 -11.39 3.67 -6.65
CA LEU A 137 -10.38 3.66 -5.58
C LEU A 137 -9.19 2.76 -5.92
N MET A 138 -9.45 1.57 -6.46
CA MET A 138 -8.37 0.68 -6.92
C MET A 138 -7.54 1.35 -8.01
N VAL A 139 -8.19 1.90 -9.04
CA VAL A 139 -7.51 2.61 -10.13
C VAL A 139 -6.69 3.78 -9.59
N PHE A 140 -7.23 4.53 -8.64
CA PHE A 140 -6.51 5.63 -8.00
C PHE A 140 -5.26 5.16 -7.26
N TRP A 141 -5.36 4.10 -6.44
CA TRP A 141 -4.18 3.56 -5.74
C TRP A 141 -3.12 3.04 -6.68
N LEU A 142 -3.53 2.39 -7.78
CA LEU A 142 -2.63 1.95 -8.85
C LEU A 142 -1.96 3.15 -9.54
N ALA A 143 -2.71 4.21 -9.82
CA ALA A 143 -2.16 5.43 -10.39
C ALA A 143 -1.14 6.08 -9.44
N VAL A 144 -1.46 6.19 -8.14
CA VAL A 144 -0.52 6.71 -7.14
C VAL A 144 0.74 5.87 -7.07
N TRP A 145 0.63 4.54 -7.21
CA TRP A 145 1.77 3.62 -7.21
C TRP A 145 2.66 3.73 -8.46
N VAL A 146 2.05 3.81 -9.65
CA VAL A 146 2.78 3.81 -10.92
C VAL A 146 3.43 5.16 -11.20
N PHE A 147 2.76 6.26 -10.86
CA PHE A 147 3.22 7.61 -11.17
C PHE A 147 4.13 8.23 -10.10
N PHE A 148 4.17 7.71 -8.87
CA PHE A 148 4.95 8.29 -7.76
C PHE A 148 5.75 7.26 -6.93
#